data_AF-A0A929AVC6-F1
#
_entry.id   AF-A0A929AVC6-F1
#
_cell.length_a   1.000
_cell.length_b   1.000
_cell.length_c   1.000
_cell.angle_alpha   90.00
_cell.angle_beta   90.00
_cell.angle_gamma   90.00
#
_symmetry.space_group_name_H-M   'P 1'
#
loop_
_entity.id
_entity.type
_entity.pdbx_description
1 polymer ?
#
loop_
_entity_poly.entity_id
_entity_poly.type
_entity_poly.pdbx_seq_one_letter_code
_entity_poly.pdbx_strand_id
1 'polypeptide(L)' 'SNPQQLETLVKLGFASKRKMLRNNLKSVVESDRLTPLLEKLEINPQARAEDLSVTQWIALANHLSFP' A
#
# COMPACT_ATOMS: atom_id res chain seq x y z
N SER A 1 0.76 15.86 1.51
CA SER A 1 1.37 14.58 1.94
C SER A 1 1.63 14.61 3.42
N ASN A 2 1.24 13.57 4.15
CA ASN A 2 1.43 13.43 5.59
C ASN A 2 2.53 12.37 5.83
N PRO A 3 3.73 12.74 6.32
CA PRO A 3 4.83 11.80 6.54
C PRO A 3 4.49 10.63 7.45
N GLN A 4 3.64 10.85 8.47
CA GLN A 4 3.21 9.81 9.41
C GLN A 4 2.34 8.76 8.71
N GLN A 5 1.51 9.16 7.75
CA GLN A 5 0.73 8.22 6.93
C GLN A 5 1.63 7.36 6.06
N LEU A 6 2.65 7.96 5.42
CA LEU A 6 3.63 7.21 4.64
C LEU A 6 4.39 6.21 5.51
N GLU A 7 4.88 6.64 6.67
CA GLU A 7 5.60 5.77 7.61
C GLU A 7 4.73 4.58 8.05
N THR A 8 3.48 4.85 8.42
CA THR A 8 2.52 3.82 8.86
C THR A 8 2.24 2.83 7.74
N LEU A 9 1.98 3.34 6.54
CA LEU A 9 1.70 2.52 5.36
C LEU A 9 2.89 1.62 5.00
N VAL A 10 4.12 2.15 5.02
CA VAL A 10 5.33 1.36 4.75
C VAL A 10 5.50 0.27 5.81
N LYS A 11 5.35 0.58 7.10
CA LYS A 11 5.43 -0.43 8.18
C LYS A 11 4.42 -1.56 7.99
N LEU A 12 3.17 -1.22 7.69
CA LEU A 12 2.12 -2.21 7.42
C LEU A 12 2.43 -3.03 6.16
N GLY A 13 2.89 -2.37 5.10
CA GLY A 13 3.31 -3.01 3.86
C GLY A 13 4.36 -4.09 4.05
N PHE A 14 5.32 -3.87 4.96
CA PHE A 14 6.40 -4.82 5.27
C PHE A 14 6.12 -5.74 6.47
N ALA A 15 4.90 -5.73 7.04
CA ALA A 15 4.58 -6.45 8.28
C ALA A 15 4.76 -7.98 8.20
N SER A 16 4.58 -8.58 7.01
CA SER A 16 4.87 -10.00 6.77
C SER A 16 5.72 -10.20 5.53
N LYS A 17 6.85 -10.89 5.71
CA LYS A 17 7.75 -11.26 4.60
C LYS A 17 7.02 -12.14 3.58
N ARG A 18 7.30 -11.89 2.30
CA ARG A 18 6.82 -12.69 1.17
C ARG A 18 5.31 -12.68 0.92
N LYS A 19 4.56 -11.82 1.60
CA LYS A 19 3.14 -11.60 1.29
C LYS A 19 3.00 -10.47 0.27
N MET A 20 2.03 -10.61 -0.62
CA MET A 20 1.59 -9.51 -1.50
C MET A 20 1.14 -8.33 -0.65
N LEU A 21 1.35 -7.12 -1.14
CA LEU A 21 0.99 -5.87 -0.46
C LEU A 21 -0.46 -5.89 0.01
N ARG A 22 -1.40 -6.32 -0.85
CA ARG A 22 -2.82 -6.42 -0.50
C ARG A 22 -3.11 -7.31 0.71
N ASN A 23 -2.33 -8.37 0.90
CA ASN A 23 -2.52 -9.27 2.03
C ASN A 23 -1.99 -8.68 3.34
N ASN A 24 -1.00 -7.81 3.25
CA ASN A 24 -0.45 -7.09 4.40
C ASN A 24 -1.35 -5.92 4.82
N LEU A 25 -2.07 -5.31 3.87
CA LEU A 25 -2.94 -4.16 4.13
C LEU A 25 -4.42 -4.53 4.40
N LYS A 26 -4.83 -5.79 4.24
CA LYS A 26 -6.24 -6.20 4.33
C LYS A 26 -6.94 -5.91 5.66
N SER A 27 -6.19 -5.72 6.76
CA SER A 27 -6.74 -5.38 8.08
C SER A 27 -7.02 -3.90 8.26
N VAL A 28 -6.51 -3.05 7.37
CA VAL A 28 -6.62 -1.58 7.45
C VAL A 28 -7.22 -0.95 6.19
N VAL A 29 -7.23 -1.67 5.07
CA VAL A 29 -7.86 -1.27 3.81
C VAL A 29 -8.69 -2.42 3.29
N GLU A 30 -9.96 -2.15 2.98
CA GLU A 30 -10.84 -3.11 2.33
C GLU A 30 -10.30 -3.52 0.95
N SER A 31 -10.35 -4.82 0.65
CA SER A 31 -9.85 -5.39 -0.61
C SER A 31 -10.45 -4.74 -1.85
N ASP A 32 -11.73 -4.37 -1.73
CA ASP A 32 -12.57 -3.85 -2.81
C ASP A 32 -12.21 -2.39 -3.14
N ARG A 33 -11.48 -1.72 -2.23
CA ARG A 33 -10.88 -0.40 -2.47
C ARG A 33 -9.42 -0.49 -2.89
N LEU A 34 -8.66 -1.43 -2.32
CA LEU A 34 -7.21 -1.49 -2.54
C LEU A 34 -6.84 -1.94 -3.96
N THR A 35 -7.48 -2.99 -4.47
CA THR A 35 -7.14 -3.53 -5.81
C THR A 35 -7.36 -2.48 -6.91
N PRO A 36 -8.53 -1.81 -7.00
CA PRO A 36 -8.73 -0.76 -8.00
C PRO A 36 -7.79 0.44 -7.83
N LEU A 37 -7.40 0.75 -6.59
CA LEU A 37 -6.44 1.81 -6.33
C LEU A 37 -5.04 1.47 -6.84
N LEU A 38 -4.58 0.23 -6.65
CA LEU A 38 -3.29 -0.22 -7.17
C LEU A 38 -3.28 -0.16 -8.71
N GLU A 39 -4.34 -0.62 -9.36
CA GLU A 39 -4.49 -0.56 -10.82
C GLU A 39 -4.47 0.88 -11.33
N LYS A 40 -5.21 1.78 -10.69
CA LYS A 40 -5.22 3.22 -11.03
C LYS A 40 -3.84 3.87 -10.90
N LEU A 41 -3.01 3.40 -9.97
CA LEU A 41 -1.66 3.90 -9.74
C LEU A 41 -0.59 3.15 -10.56
N GLU A 42 -1.01 2.30 -11.51
CA GLU A 42 -0.13 1.48 -12.33
C GLU A 42 0.79 0.56 -11.50
N ILE A 43 0.28 0.11 -10.35
CA ILE A 43 0.94 -0.86 -9.47
C ILE A 43 0.30 -2.22 -9.72
N ASN A 44 1.13 -3.25 -9.94
CA ASN A 44 0.65 -4.62 -10.05
C ASN A 44 -0.14 -5.01 -8.78
N PRO A 45 -1.43 -5.43 -8.87
CA PRO A 45 -2.21 -5.84 -7.69
C PRO A 45 -1.67 -7.06 -6.94
N GLN A 46 -0.74 -7.79 -7.56
CA GLN A 46 -0.01 -8.92 -6.97
C GLN A 46 1.39 -8.53 -6.47
N ALA A 47 1.77 -7.25 -6.56
CA ALA A 47 3.04 -6.75 -6.06
C ALA A 47 3.21 -7.01 -4.56
N ARG A 48 4.44 -7.29 -4.16
CA ARG A 48 4.91 -7.27 -2.77
C ARG A 48 5.38 -5.86 -2.43
N ALA A 49 5.57 -5.60 -1.14
CA ALA A 49 5.98 -4.28 -0.66
C ALA A 49 7.33 -3.83 -1.23
N GLU A 50 8.28 -4.76 -1.37
CA GLU A 50 9.59 -4.49 -1.95
C GLU A 50 9.57 -4.23 -3.48
N ASP A 51 8.47 -4.57 -4.16
CA ASP A 51 8.34 -4.33 -5.60
C ASP A 51 7.92 -2.88 -5.89
N LEU A 52 7.47 -2.12 -4.89
CA LEU A 52 7.06 -0.72 -5.03
C LEU A 52 8.27 0.22 -4.90
N SER A 53 8.39 1.13 -5.86
CA SER A 53 9.28 2.30 -5.77
C SER A 53 8.82 3.28 -4.68
N VAL A 54 9.73 4.15 -4.23
CA VAL A 54 9.43 5.22 -3.28
C VAL A 54 8.29 6.12 -3.79
N THR A 55 8.28 6.44 -5.08
CA THR A 55 7.22 7.26 -5.69
C THR A 55 5.86 6.57 -5.64
N GLN A 56 5.81 5.25 -5.86
CA GLN A 56 4.56 4.47 -5.73
C GLN A 56 4.08 4.44 -4.27
N TRP A 57 4.98 4.32 -3.29
CA TRP A 57 4.62 4.44 -1.88
C TRP A 57 4.01 5.80 -1.54
N ILE A 58 4.61 6.89 -2.03
CA ILE A 58 4.08 8.25 -1.84
C ILE A 58 2.70 8.40 -2.49
N ALA A 59 2.54 7.93 -3.72
CA ALA A 59 1.26 7.98 -4.42
C ALA A 59 0.18 7.20 -3.67
N LEU A 60 0.49 5.99 -3.22
CA LEU A 60 -0.43 5.16 -2.44
C LEU A 60 -0.81 5.84 -1.11
N ALA A 61 0.17 6.40 -0.39
CA ALA A 61 -0.06 7.12 0.85
C ALA A 61 -0.96 8.37 0.66
N ASN A 62 -0.83 9.08 -0.45
CA ASN A 62 -1.67 10.26 -0.73
C ASN A 62 -3.14 9.89 -1.02
N HIS A 63 -3.44 8.64 -1.39
CA HIS A 63 -4.80 8.16 -1.69
C HIS A 63 -5.46 7.37 -0.55
N LEU A 64 -4.66 6.95 0.43
CA LEU A 64 -5.15 6.25 1.61
C LEU A 64 -5.23 7.23 2.78
N SER A 65 -6.27 7.09 3.57
CA SER A 65 -6.40 7.80 4.84
C SER A 65 -6.60 6.74 5.89
N PHE A 66 -5.68 6.72 6.86
CA PHE A 66 -5.78 5.90 8.06
C PHE A 66 -6.13 6.83 9.22
N PRO A 67 -6.90 6.35 10.22
CA PRO A 67 -7.14 7.09 11.45
C PRO A 67 -5.84 7.42 12.18
#